data_AF-A0A7S0MP47-F1
#
_entry.id   AF-A0A7S0MP47-F1
#
_cell.length_a   1.000
_cell.length_b   1.000
_cell.length_c   1.000
_cell.angle_alpha   90.00
_cell.angle_beta   90.00
_cell.angle_gamma   90.00
#
_symmetry.space_group_name_H-M   'P 1'
#
loop_
_entity.id
_entity.type
_entity.pdbx_description
1 polymer ?
#
loop_
_entity_poly.entity_id
_entity_poly.type
_entity_poly.pdbx_seq_one_letter_code
_entity_poly.pdbx_strand_id
1 'polypeptide(L)'
;DKARDAKEARKLAPDTAGKGWFDLPAQEITPELKRDLRLLKLRGTWDPKRFYKSNDTSKFPKYFQIGTVVEDASEFYSSRLTRKERKQTITDEVMSNEGI
;
A
#
# COMPACT_ATOMS: atom_id res chain seq x y z
N ASP A 1 -24.78 -14.69 -31.30
CA ASP A 1 -24.65 -13.65 -30.24
C ASP A 1 -23.21 -13.32 -29.82
N LYS A 2 -22.31 -12.94 -30.75
CA LYS A 2 -20.90 -12.61 -30.40
C LYS A 2 -20.72 -11.50 -29.35
N ALA A 3 -21.67 -10.57 -29.26
CA ALA A 3 -21.63 -9.48 -28.30
C ALA A 3 -21.91 -9.93 -26.85
N ARG A 4 -22.68 -11.01 -26.65
CA ARG A 4 -22.95 -11.59 -25.32
C ARG A 4 -21.73 -12.36 -24.84
N ASP A 5 -21.14 -13.18 -25.71
CA ASP A 5 -19.93 -13.96 -25.44
C ASP A 5 -18.74 -13.07 -25.05
N ALA A 6 -18.53 -11.95 -25.75
CA ALA A 6 -17.47 -10.99 -25.42
C ALA A 6 -17.69 -10.26 -24.07
N LYS A 7 -18.95 -10.06 -23.68
CA LYS A 7 -19.30 -9.42 -22.40
C LYS A 7 -19.12 -10.39 -21.23
N GLU A 8 -19.39 -11.68 -21.43
CA GLU A 8 -19.13 -12.73 -20.46
C GLU A 8 -17.62 -12.98 -20.29
N ALA A 9 -16.86 -13.02 -21.38
CA ALA A 9 -15.40 -13.12 -21.34
C ALA A 9 -14.74 -11.96 -20.57
N ARG A 10 -15.26 -10.73 -20.70
CA ARG A 10 -14.80 -9.57 -19.91
C ARG A 10 -15.12 -9.68 -18.42
N LYS A 11 -16.18 -10.39 -18.02
CA LYS A 11 -16.51 -10.62 -16.60
C LYS A 11 -15.62 -11.68 -15.95
N LEU A 12 -15.15 -12.66 -16.73
CA LEU A 12 -14.20 -13.68 -16.27
C LEU A 12 -12.74 -13.19 -16.27
N ALA A 13 -12.45 -12.06 -16.93
CA ALA A 13 -11.10 -11.50 -16.95
C ALA A 13 -10.70 -11.01 -15.54
N PRO A 14 -9.43 -11.21 -15.13
CA PRO A 14 -8.94 -10.72 -13.86
C PRO A 14 -9.00 -9.19 -13.79
N ASP A 15 -9.58 -8.66 -12.71
CA ASP A 15 -9.69 -7.22 -12.47
C ASP A 15 -8.30 -6.65 -12.15
N THR A 16 -7.68 -6.06 -13.16
CA THR A 16 -6.30 -5.56 -13.10
C THR A 16 -6.23 -4.13 -13.62
N ALA A 17 -5.19 -3.39 -13.21
CA ALA A 17 -4.91 -2.04 -13.71
C ALA A 17 -4.50 -2.02 -15.20
N GLY A 18 -4.33 -3.19 -15.82
CA GLY A 18 -4.01 -3.42 -17.22
C GLY A 18 -2.51 -3.50 -17.52
N LYS A 19 -2.20 -3.83 -18.78
CA LYS A 19 -0.83 -4.11 -19.26
C LYS A 19 0.16 -2.96 -19.07
N GLY A 20 -0.32 -1.71 -19.12
CA GLY A 20 0.52 -0.52 -18.88
C GLY A 20 1.01 -0.41 -17.44
N TRP A 21 0.43 -1.19 -16.53
CA TRP A 21 0.79 -1.27 -15.12
C TRP A 21 1.06 -2.72 -14.70
N PHE A 22 1.64 -3.50 -15.62
CA PHE A 22 2.04 -4.89 -15.44
C PHE A 22 0.93 -5.77 -14.82
N ASP A 23 -0.32 -5.51 -15.20
CA ASP A 23 -1.50 -6.25 -14.73
C ASP A 23 -1.62 -6.28 -13.20
N LEU A 24 -1.33 -5.14 -12.54
CA LEU A 24 -1.48 -4.99 -11.09
C LEU A 24 -2.89 -5.38 -10.63
N PRO A 25 -3.04 -6.37 -9.73
CA PRO A 25 -4.32 -6.87 -9.30
C PRO A 25 -5.09 -5.86 -8.43
N ALA A 26 -6.42 -5.92 -8.50
CA ALA A 26 -7.28 -5.24 -7.54
C ALA A 26 -7.20 -5.98 -6.19
N GLN A 27 -7.04 -5.21 -5.11
CA GLN A 27 -6.92 -5.78 -3.76
C GLN A 27 -8.20 -5.54 -2.96
N GLU A 28 -8.65 -6.56 -2.23
CA GLU A 28 -9.76 -6.42 -1.30
C GLU A 28 -9.31 -5.69 -0.03
N ILE A 29 -10.08 -4.67 0.38
CA ILE A 29 -9.74 -3.85 1.55
C ILE A 29 -10.20 -4.58 2.82
N THR A 30 -9.30 -5.34 3.43
CA THR A 30 -9.48 -5.89 4.77
C THR A 30 -9.48 -4.76 5.82
N PRO A 31 -10.04 -4.99 7.04
CA PRO A 31 -10.04 -3.98 8.08
C PRO A 31 -8.63 -3.52 8.50
N GLU A 32 -7.63 -4.40 8.44
CA GLU A 32 -6.22 -4.07 8.69
C GLU A 32 -5.67 -3.12 7.63
N LEU A 33 -5.84 -3.46 6.34
CA LEU A 33 -5.45 -2.60 5.24
C LEU A 33 -6.12 -1.24 5.30
N LYS A 34 -7.39 -1.19 5.72
CA LYS A 34 -8.11 0.07 5.90
C LYS A 34 -7.46 0.96 6.95
N ARG A 35 -6.88 0.40 8.02
CA ARG A 35 -6.15 1.17 9.04
C ARG A 35 -4.86 1.74 8.45
N ASP A 36 -4.06 0.90 7.78
CA ASP A 36 -2.83 1.34 7.13
C ASP A 36 -3.08 2.43 6.07
N LEU A 37 -4.11 2.28 5.24
CA LEU A 37 -4.47 3.27 4.23
C LEU A 37 -4.94 4.60 4.85
N ARG A 38 -5.63 4.56 5.99
CA ARG A 38 -5.99 5.78 6.74
C ARG A 38 -4.77 6.45 7.33
N LEU A 39 -3.87 5.67 7.92
CA LEU A 39 -2.61 6.15 8.47
C LEU A 39 -1.78 6.86 7.39
N LEU A 40 -1.67 6.27 6.20
CA LEU A 40 -1.00 6.90 5.05
C LEU A 40 -1.65 8.22 4.62
N LYS A 41 -2.98 8.34 4.73
CA LYS A 41 -3.69 9.59 4.45
C LYS A 41 -3.41 10.66 5.52
N LEU A 42 -3.26 10.25 6.78
CA LEU A 42 -2.99 11.11 7.93
C LEU A 42 -1.49 11.33 8.19
N ARG A 43 -0.60 10.87 7.31
CA ARG A 43 0.86 10.99 7.50
C ARG A 43 1.37 12.42 7.75
N GLY A 44 0.63 13.43 7.28
CA GLY A 44 0.98 14.83 7.46
C GLY A 44 0.61 15.42 8.82
N THR A 45 -0.22 14.74 9.61
CA THR A 45 -0.65 15.24 10.93
C THR A 45 0.12 14.64 12.09
N TRP A 46 0.89 13.58 11.85
CA TRP A 46 1.50 12.81 12.93
C TRP A 46 2.93 13.25 13.28
N ASP A 47 3.75 13.63 12.30
CA ASP A 47 5.07 14.22 12.56
C ASP A 47 5.01 15.73 12.34
N PRO A 48 5.15 16.57 13.39
CA PRO A 48 5.07 18.02 13.28
C PRO A 48 6.19 18.65 12.43
N LYS A 49 7.27 17.90 12.15
CA LYS A 49 8.41 18.37 11.34
C LYS A 49 8.31 17.94 9.88
N ARG A 50 7.37 17.06 9.51
CA ARG A 50 7.25 16.52 8.14
C ARG A 50 5.97 16.96 7.48
N PHE A 51 6.10 17.93 6.59
CA PHE A 51 5.00 18.41 5.76
C PHE A 51 4.95 17.66 4.43
N TYR A 52 3.88 16.90 4.21
CA TYR A 52 3.60 16.22 2.94
C TYR A 52 2.59 17.01 2.11
N LYS A 53 2.61 16.82 0.79
CA LYS A 53 1.54 17.31 -0.09
C LYS A 53 0.19 16.70 0.32
N SER A 54 -0.85 17.54 0.32
CA SER A 54 -2.22 17.10 0.61
C SER A 54 -2.67 16.04 -0.38
N ASN A 55 -3.49 15.11 0.11
CA ASN A 55 -4.16 14.13 -0.74
C ASN A 55 -5.66 14.42 -0.71
N ASP A 56 -6.15 15.08 -1.76
CA ASP A 56 -7.56 15.49 -1.87
C ASP A 56 -8.49 14.31 -2.19
N THR A 57 -7.96 13.10 -2.39
CA THR A 57 -8.77 11.94 -2.73
C THR A 57 -9.45 11.37 -1.48
N SER A 58 -10.79 11.38 -1.48
CA SER A 58 -11.59 10.78 -0.41
C SER A 58 -11.58 9.24 -0.45
N LYS A 59 -11.47 8.65 -1.64
CA LYS A 59 -11.54 7.21 -1.89
C LYS A 59 -10.18 6.53 -1.76
N PHE A 60 -10.18 5.29 -1.28
CA PHE A 60 -8.99 4.44 -1.31
C PHE A 60 -8.66 3.98 -2.74
N PRO A 61 -7.38 3.76 -3.06
CA PRO A 61 -7.00 3.21 -4.36
C PRO A 61 -7.57 1.81 -4.53
N LYS A 62 -8.00 1.47 -5.75
CA LYS A 62 -8.54 0.14 -6.10
C LYS A 62 -7.44 -0.88 -6.39
N TYR A 63 -6.41 -0.45 -7.11
CA TYR A 63 -5.26 -1.27 -7.48
C TYR A 63 -4.06 -0.81 -6.66
N PHE A 64 -3.57 -1.67 -5.78
CA PHE A 64 -2.39 -1.41 -4.96
C PHE A 64 -1.79 -2.73 -4.48
N GLN A 65 -0.52 -2.69 -4.09
CA GLN A 65 0.19 -3.82 -3.48
C GLN A 65 0.95 -3.34 -2.25
N ILE A 66 1.15 -4.24 -1.30
CA ILE A 66 2.02 -4.03 -0.15
C ILE A 66 3.30 -4.83 -0.41
N GLY A 67 4.42 -4.13 -0.34
CA GLY A 67 5.75 -4.71 -0.45
C GLY A 67 6.59 -4.35 0.77
N THR A 68 7.67 -5.10 0.97
CA THR A 68 8.68 -4.82 1.98
C THR A 68 9.93 -4.30 1.29
N VAL A 69 10.63 -3.36 1.93
CA VAL A 69 11.89 -2.84 1.41
C VAL A 69 12.98 -3.91 1.60
N VAL A 70 13.64 -4.30 0.51
CA VAL A 70 14.83 -5.15 0.55
C VAL A 70 16.03 -4.22 0.61
N GLU A 71 16.69 -4.20 1.77
CA GLU A 71 17.86 -3.36 2.03
C GLU A 71 19.06 -3.80 1.19
N ASP A 72 19.89 -2.84 0.78
CA ASP A 72 21.11 -3.12 0.02
C ASP A 72 22.23 -3.67 0.91
N ALA A 73 23.19 -4.36 0.30
CA ALA A 73 24.32 -4.97 0.99
C ALA A 73 25.42 -3.96 1.35
N SER A 74 25.33 -2.68 0.95
CA SER A 74 26.38 -1.68 1.23
C SER A 74 26.20 -0.93 2.56
N GLU A 75 24.95 -0.81 3.06
CA GLU A 75 24.65 -0.03 4.27
C GLU A 75 24.06 -0.93 5.38
N PHE A 76 24.87 -1.23 6.40
CA PHE A 76 24.47 -2.16 7.47
C PHE A 76 23.96 -1.51 8.75
N TYR A 77 24.35 -0.26 9.05
CA TYR A 77 24.23 0.29 10.40
C TYR A 77 23.21 1.41 10.57
N SER A 78 22.84 2.13 9.50
CA SER A 78 22.02 3.35 9.58
C SER A 78 20.59 3.16 9.07
N SER A 79 20.43 2.54 7.91
CA SER A 79 19.17 2.43 7.17
C SER A 79 18.43 1.12 7.38
N ARG A 80 19.06 0.16 8.09
CA ARG A 80 18.58 -1.21 8.27
C ARG A 80 17.84 -1.38 9.60
N LEU A 81 16.61 -1.89 9.52
CA LEU A 81 15.85 -2.27 10.71
C LEU A 81 16.31 -3.63 11.23
N THR A 82 16.46 -3.75 12.55
CA THR A 82 16.75 -5.02 13.20
C THR A 82 15.54 -5.96 13.11
N ARG A 83 15.76 -7.26 13.30
CA ARG A 83 14.68 -8.26 13.25
C ARG A 83 13.55 -8.01 14.26
N LYS A 84 13.82 -7.32 15.36
CA LYS A 84 12.84 -7.01 16.41
C LYS A 84 11.94 -5.82 16.06
N GLU A 85 12.50 -4.87 15.30
CA GLU A 85 11.82 -3.64 14.88
C GLU A 85 10.90 -3.89 13.68
N ARG A 86 11.24 -4.83 12.79
CA ARG A 86 10.39 -5.21 11.66
C ARG A 86 9.04 -5.76 12.13
N LYS A 87 7.94 -5.13 11.72
CA LYS A 87 6.57 -5.61 11.99
C LYS A 87 5.88 -6.06 10.71
N GLN A 88 4.65 -6.57 10.85
CA GLN A 88 3.85 -7.05 9.74
C GLN A 88 3.08 -5.93 9.05
N THR A 89 2.67 -4.90 9.79
CA THR A 89 1.88 -3.78 9.27
C THR A 89 2.56 -2.45 9.56
N ILE A 90 2.27 -1.45 8.72
CA ILE A 90 2.78 -0.09 8.90
C ILE A 90 2.27 0.47 10.23
N THR A 91 0.99 0.23 10.55
CA THR A 91 0.41 0.67 11.81
C THR A 91 1.17 0.12 13.03
N ASP A 92 1.58 -1.15 13.00
CA ASP A 92 2.34 -1.75 14.11
C ASP A 92 3.75 -1.15 14.25
N GLU A 93 4.45 -0.92 13.12
CA GLU A 93 5.77 -0.27 13.14
C GLU A 93 5.67 1.12 13.78
N VAL A 94 4.64 1.85 13.39
CA VAL A 94 4.28 3.17 13.88
C VAL A 94 4.00 3.16 15.38
N MET A 95 3.19 2.22 15.87
CA MET A 95 2.89 2.10 17.29
C MET A 95 4.08 1.64 18.13
N SER A 96 5.02 0.89 17.53
CA SER A 96 6.23 0.44 18.22
C SER A 96 7.32 1.51 18.31
N ASN A 97 7.17 2.63 17.59
CA ASN A 97 8.10 3.73 17.65
C ASN A 97 7.74 4.65 18.82
N GLU A 98 8.45 4.50 19.94
CA GLU A 98 8.24 5.28 21.17
C GLU A 98 8.70 6.75 21.07
N GLY A 99 9.33 7.15 19.96
CA GLY A 99 10.00 8.44 19.79
C GLY A 99 9.16 9.55 19.12
N ILE A 100 7.84 9.50 19.23
CA ILE A 100 6.93 10.52 18.67
C ILE A 100 6.14 11.20 19.79
#